data_AF-A0A7C5CCA2-F1
#
_entry.id   AF-A0A7C5CCA2-F1
#
_cell.length_a   1.000
_cell.length_b   1.000
_cell.length_c   1.000
_cell.angle_alpha   90.00
_cell.angle_beta   90.00
_cell.angle_gamma   90.00
#
_symmetry.space_group_name_H-M   'P 1'
#
loop_
_entity.id
_entity.type
_entity.pdbx_description
1 polymer ?
#
loop_
_entity_poly.entity_id
_entity_poly.type
_entity_poly.pdbx_seq_one_letter_code
_entity_poly.pdbx_strand_id
1 'polypeptide(L)'
;MNYKKLVIAGSLAASMMFSAAGSVFSQEQAPATASDGQENWLKVCEPLESGGDACIMRQVVVANNQFLGSFLLRDDPGQESRLLAIAAVPLGVLLPFGVTWQIDGAQPVRVPFMLCDPQSCSTQLVINEAYVDSLKRGAILKLTAKNRQNQDLVVEINLAGFTAVYEAESSITFDQFRQEEAGVNALEQVLQDRAEELRRQLGVEGDNTDSTENGDAANQ
;
A
#
# COMPACT_ATOMS: atom_id res chain seq x y z
N MET A 1 60.22 34.32 -35.02
CA MET A 1 60.54 35.77 -35.00
C MET A 1 59.87 36.36 -33.76
N ASN A 2 60.66 36.65 -32.73
CA ASN A 2 60.23 37.21 -31.44
C ASN A 2 59.79 38.67 -31.59
N TYR A 3 58.72 39.09 -30.90
CA TYR A 3 58.61 40.46 -30.38
C TYR A 3 57.94 40.46 -28.99
N LYS A 4 58.43 41.38 -28.16
CA LYS A 4 58.43 41.39 -26.70
C LYS A 4 57.17 42.01 -26.10
N LYS A 5 57.00 41.70 -24.81
CA LYS A 5 56.10 42.26 -23.79
C LYS A 5 56.00 43.80 -23.80
N LEU A 6 54.83 44.31 -23.38
CA LEU A 6 54.75 45.49 -22.51
C LEU A 6 53.52 45.40 -21.58
N VAL A 7 53.76 45.78 -20.32
CA VAL A 7 52.83 45.88 -19.17
C VAL A 7 52.43 47.37 -19.01
N ILE A 8 51.22 47.67 -18.52
CA ILE A 8 50.76 48.84 -17.69
C ILE A 8 49.23 48.65 -17.52
N ALA A 9 48.72 48.19 -16.36
CA ALA A 9 48.23 48.94 -15.19
C ALA A 9 46.97 49.82 -15.43
N GLY A 10 45.88 49.58 -14.69
CA GLY A 10 44.78 50.54 -14.54
C GLY A 10 43.35 50.01 -14.36
N SER A 11 43.04 49.53 -13.15
CA SER A 11 41.84 49.71 -12.33
C SER A 11 40.41 49.92 -12.90
N LEU A 12 39.50 49.19 -12.23
CA LEU A 12 38.12 49.54 -11.76
C LEU A 12 36.89 49.21 -12.62
N ALA A 13 35.99 48.49 -11.93
CA ALA A 13 34.55 48.31 -12.13
C ALA A 13 34.08 47.36 -13.24
N ALA A 14 33.81 46.11 -12.86
CA ALA A 14 32.79 45.29 -13.52
C ALA A 14 32.18 44.29 -12.53
N SER A 15 31.07 44.72 -11.93
CA SER A 15 29.86 43.95 -11.63
C SER A 15 29.99 42.44 -11.40
N MET A 16 29.84 42.01 -10.15
CA MET A 16 29.49 40.63 -9.81
C MET A 16 28.08 40.33 -10.36
N MET A 17 27.98 39.67 -11.51
CA MET A 17 26.77 38.96 -11.90
C MET A 17 26.81 37.58 -11.28
N PHE A 18 25.92 37.37 -10.30
CA PHE A 18 25.67 36.10 -9.65
C PHE A 18 25.00 35.16 -10.69
N SER A 19 25.73 34.14 -11.14
CA SER A 19 25.16 33.08 -11.97
C SER A 19 24.22 32.23 -11.11
N ALA A 20 22.91 32.37 -11.32
CA ALA A 20 21.93 31.42 -10.81
C ALA A 20 22.04 30.12 -11.64
N ALA A 21 22.88 29.20 -11.19
CA ALA A 21 22.86 27.82 -11.66
C ALA A 21 21.55 27.18 -11.19
N GLY A 22 20.69 26.84 -12.16
CA GLY A 22 19.48 26.09 -11.92
C GLY A 22 19.81 24.74 -11.28
N SER A 23 19.25 24.48 -10.11
CA SER A 23 19.24 23.15 -9.52
C SER A 23 18.11 22.37 -10.18
N VAL A 24 18.48 21.49 -11.11
CA VAL A 24 17.62 20.42 -11.59
C VAL A 24 17.45 19.45 -10.42
N PHE A 25 16.30 19.47 -9.77
CA PHE A 25 15.92 18.41 -8.85
C PHE A 25 15.49 17.19 -9.68
N SER A 26 16.39 16.24 -9.86
CA SER A 26 16.00 14.86 -10.17
C SER A 26 15.23 14.33 -8.97
N GLN A 27 13.90 14.19 -9.09
CA GLN A 27 13.17 13.29 -8.22
C GLN A 27 13.56 11.87 -8.61
N GLU A 28 14.46 11.28 -7.83
CA GLU A 28 14.55 9.83 -7.70
C GLU A 28 13.21 9.40 -7.10
N GLN A 29 12.30 8.86 -7.91
CA GLN A 29 11.13 8.14 -7.40
C GLN A 29 11.64 6.98 -6.54
N ALA A 30 11.64 7.19 -5.22
CA ALA A 30 11.78 6.10 -4.28
C ALA A 30 10.66 5.08 -4.57
N PRO A 31 10.95 3.77 -4.55
CA PRO A 31 9.93 2.76 -4.69
C PRO A 31 8.87 2.97 -3.60
N ALA A 32 7.60 2.92 -4.00
CA ALA A 32 6.49 3.00 -3.06
C ALA A 32 6.74 1.97 -1.96
N THR A 33 6.76 2.42 -0.70
CA THR A 33 6.91 1.57 0.47
C THR A 33 5.76 0.56 0.46
N ALA A 34 6.10 -0.70 0.16
CA ALA A 34 5.23 -1.83 0.43
C ALA A 34 4.86 -1.80 1.91
N SER A 35 3.56 -1.88 2.22
CA SER A 35 3.12 -2.18 3.59
C SER A 35 3.70 -3.54 4.02
N ASP A 36 3.79 -3.75 5.32
CA ASP A 36 4.38 -4.95 5.91
C ASP A 36 3.81 -6.20 5.21
N GLY A 37 4.68 -7.08 4.72
CA GLY A 37 4.34 -8.09 3.71
C GLY A 37 3.15 -8.99 4.07
N GLN A 38 2.91 -9.18 5.37
CA GLN A 38 1.81 -9.98 5.90
C GLN A 38 0.44 -9.29 5.82
N GLU A 39 0.38 -7.96 5.85
CA GLU A 39 -0.87 -7.19 5.76
C GLU A 39 -1.40 -7.07 4.32
N ASN A 40 -0.66 -7.58 3.33
CA ASN A 40 -1.00 -7.47 1.91
C ASN A 40 -1.90 -8.59 1.39
N TRP A 41 -2.01 -9.70 2.11
CA TRP A 41 -2.79 -10.87 1.69
C TRP A 41 -4.10 -10.96 2.46
N LEU A 42 -5.21 -10.92 1.74
CA LEU A 42 -6.54 -11.18 2.27
C LEU A 42 -6.94 -12.62 1.94
N LYS A 43 -7.43 -13.37 2.94
CA LYS A 43 -8.09 -14.67 2.74
C LYS A 43 -9.53 -14.60 3.24
N VAL A 44 -10.45 -15.08 2.42
CA VAL A 44 -11.87 -15.24 2.76
C VAL A 44 -12.25 -16.67 2.42
N CYS A 45 -12.93 -17.35 3.33
CA CYS A 45 -13.39 -18.72 3.11
C CYS A 45 -14.87 -18.84 3.44
N GLU A 46 -15.55 -19.69 2.68
CA GLU A 46 -16.95 -20.02 2.85
C GLU A 46 -17.10 -21.54 3.03
N PRO A 47 -17.84 -22.01 4.04
CA PRO A 47 -18.04 -23.44 4.25
C PRO A 47 -18.91 -24.03 3.14
N LEU A 48 -18.56 -25.25 2.70
CA LEU A 48 -19.30 -25.98 1.68
C LEU A 48 -20.28 -26.98 2.31
N GLU A 49 -21.45 -27.16 1.68
CA GLU A 49 -22.44 -28.16 2.12
C GLU A 49 -21.89 -29.60 2.08
N SER A 50 -20.95 -29.86 1.17
CA SER A 50 -20.25 -31.15 1.05
C SER A 50 -19.20 -31.40 2.15
N GLY A 51 -18.95 -30.41 3.01
CA GLY A 51 -17.83 -30.40 3.95
C GLY A 51 -16.56 -29.76 3.36
N GLY A 52 -15.74 -29.18 4.25
CA GLY A 52 -14.59 -28.35 3.87
C GLY A 52 -14.99 -26.89 3.57
N ASP A 53 -13.99 -26.08 3.21
CA ASP A 53 -14.17 -24.66 2.89
C ASP A 53 -13.70 -24.35 1.46
N ALA A 54 -14.39 -23.44 0.79
CA ALA A 54 -13.93 -22.79 -0.43
C ALA A 54 -13.30 -21.44 -0.08
N CYS A 55 -12.02 -21.27 -0.43
CA CYS A 55 -11.24 -20.10 -0.06
C CYS A 55 -10.82 -19.28 -1.28
N ILE A 56 -10.82 -17.96 -1.12
CA ILE A 56 -10.14 -17.03 -2.02
C ILE A 56 -9.04 -16.31 -1.25
N MET A 57 -7.90 -16.14 -1.90
CA MET A 57 -6.77 -15.36 -1.41
C MET A 57 -6.41 -14.30 -2.42
N ARG A 58 -6.21 -13.06 -1.98
CA ARG A 58 -5.97 -11.94 -2.89
C ARG A 58 -4.92 -10.98 -2.35
N GLN A 59 -4.11 -10.46 -3.27
CA GLN A 59 -3.29 -9.28 -3.07
C GLN A 59 -3.57 -8.27 -4.17
N VAL A 60 -3.63 -6.99 -3.80
CA VAL A 60 -3.80 -5.86 -4.72
C VAL A 60 -2.59 -4.97 -4.61
N VAL A 61 -1.98 -4.64 -5.76
CA VAL A 61 -0.87 -3.70 -5.83
C VAL A 61 -1.44 -2.34 -6.21
N VAL A 62 -1.22 -1.36 -5.33
CA VAL A 62 -1.61 0.03 -5.54
C VAL A 62 -0.40 0.94 -5.35
N ALA A 63 -0.32 2.01 -6.14
CA ALA A 63 0.63 3.09 -5.92
C ALA A 63 -0.04 4.42 -6.23
N ASN A 64 0.19 5.44 -5.41
CA ASN A 64 -0.43 6.76 -5.57
C ASN A 64 -1.95 6.69 -5.73
N ASN A 65 -2.60 5.80 -4.95
CA ASN A 65 -4.04 5.56 -5.01
C ASN A 65 -4.58 5.05 -6.36
N GLN A 66 -3.69 4.50 -7.21
CA GLN A 66 -3.99 3.90 -8.49
C GLN A 66 -3.75 2.38 -8.46
N PHE A 67 -4.65 1.62 -9.06
CA PHE A 67 -4.49 0.18 -9.28
C PHE A 67 -3.33 -0.10 -10.23
N LEU A 68 -2.38 -0.93 -9.79
CA LEU A 68 -1.26 -1.41 -10.60
C LEU A 68 -1.38 -2.87 -10.97
N GLY A 69 -2.15 -3.67 -10.24
CA GLY A 69 -2.40 -5.08 -10.57
C GLY A 69 -2.90 -5.87 -9.38
N SER A 70 -3.20 -7.14 -9.59
CA SER A 70 -3.58 -8.04 -8.50
C SER A 70 -3.35 -9.50 -8.86
N PHE A 71 -3.22 -10.32 -7.83
CA PHE A 71 -3.23 -11.77 -7.93
C PHE A 71 -4.29 -12.34 -6.99
N LEU A 72 -5.05 -13.31 -7.48
CA LEU A 72 -6.05 -14.05 -6.74
C LEU A 72 -5.81 -15.54 -6.92
N LEU A 73 -5.83 -16.30 -5.83
CA LEU A 73 -5.88 -17.74 -5.83
C LEU A 73 -7.22 -18.18 -5.22
N ARG A 74 -7.98 -18.99 -5.96
CA ARG A 74 -9.13 -19.73 -5.44
C ARG A 74 -8.72 -21.17 -5.17
N ASP A 75 -9.03 -21.66 -3.98
CA ASP A 75 -8.96 -23.06 -3.58
C ASP A 75 -10.39 -23.50 -3.20
N ASP A 76 -11.08 -24.13 -4.15
CA ASP A 76 -12.48 -24.52 -4.01
C ASP A 76 -12.65 -26.00 -4.33
N PRO A 77 -12.68 -26.90 -3.34
CA PRO A 77 -12.81 -28.33 -3.56
C PRO A 77 -14.16 -28.74 -4.16
N GLY A 78 -15.16 -27.85 -4.17
CA GLY A 78 -16.46 -28.08 -4.82
C GLY A 78 -16.45 -27.87 -6.33
N GLN A 79 -15.33 -27.43 -6.91
CA GLN A 79 -15.20 -27.09 -8.34
C GLN A 79 -14.28 -28.06 -9.06
N GLU A 80 -14.56 -28.35 -10.34
CA GLU A 80 -13.72 -29.22 -11.17
C GLU A 80 -12.27 -28.69 -11.25
N SER A 81 -12.13 -27.37 -11.43
CA SER A 81 -10.85 -26.67 -11.30
C SER A 81 -10.69 -26.11 -9.90
N ARG A 82 -10.35 -26.99 -8.94
CA ARG A 82 -10.17 -26.66 -7.52
C ARG A 82 -9.26 -25.45 -7.33
N LEU A 83 -8.04 -25.54 -7.85
CA LEU A 83 -7.03 -24.49 -7.74
C LEU A 83 -7.02 -23.62 -9.00
N LEU A 84 -7.50 -22.40 -8.87
CA LEU A 84 -7.60 -21.45 -9.96
C LEU A 84 -6.92 -20.13 -9.60
N ALA A 85 -5.92 -19.73 -10.38
CA ALA A 85 -5.24 -18.46 -10.22
C ALA A 85 -5.71 -17.45 -11.26
N ILE A 86 -5.92 -16.21 -10.83
CA ILE A 86 -6.29 -15.08 -11.68
C ILE A 86 -5.30 -13.95 -11.40
N ALA A 87 -4.68 -13.42 -12.46
CA ALA A 87 -3.85 -12.23 -12.36
C ALA A 87 -4.41 -11.13 -13.24
N ALA A 88 -4.52 -9.93 -12.70
CA ALA A 88 -5.03 -8.76 -13.39
C ALA A 88 -3.96 -7.68 -13.50
N VAL A 89 -3.89 -7.07 -14.66
CA VAL A 89 -3.01 -5.93 -14.97
C VAL A 89 -3.85 -4.74 -15.45
N PRO A 90 -3.31 -3.51 -15.42
CA PRO A 90 -4.01 -2.32 -15.88
C PRO A 90 -4.39 -2.38 -17.36
N LEU A 91 -5.29 -1.48 -17.76
CA LEU A 91 -5.67 -1.29 -19.16
C LEU A 91 -4.51 -0.77 -20.03
N GLY A 92 -4.68 -0.84 -21.34
CA GLY A 92 -3.67 -0.37 -22.31
C GLY A 92 -2.62 -1.42 -22.67
N VAL A 93 -2.91 -2.70 -22.39
CA VAL A 93 -2.08 -3.85 -22.73
C VAL A 93 -2.41 -4.43 -24.11
N LEU A 94 -1.43 -5.07 -24.75
CA LEU A 94 -1.58 -5.74 -26.03
C LEU A 94 -2.02 -7.19 -25.81
N LEU A 95 -3.31 -7.44 -26.05
CA LEU A 95 -3.95 -8.74 -25.82
C LEU A 95 -3.24 -9.94 -26.48
N PRO A 96 -2.72 -9.85 -27.72
CA PRO A 96 -2.05 -10.99 -28.34
C PRO A 96 -0.82 -11.46 -27.56
N PHE A 97 -0.20 -10.59 -26.75
CA PHE A 97 0.99 -10.92 -25.94
C PHE A 97 0.69 -11.65 -24.63
N GLY A 98 -0.57 -11.66 -24.17
CA GLY A 98 -0.91 -12.21 -22.86
C GLY A 98 -0.14 -11.55 -21.72
N VAL A 99 -0.04 -12.25 -20.59
CA VAL A 99 0.79 -11.88 -19.45
C VAL A 99 1.77 -13.02 -19.17
N THR A 100 3.02 -12.67 -18.97
CA THR A 100 4.04 -13.63 -18.52
C THR A 100 4.08 -13.63 -17.00
N TRP A 101 3.86 -14.80 -16.39
CA TRP A 101 3.92 -15.03 -14.96
C TRP A 101 5.24 -15.71 -14.63
N GLN A 102 5.97 -15.16 -13.65
CA GLN A 102 7.25 -15.69 -13.23
C GLN A 102 7.40 -15.56 -11.71
N ILE A 103 7.60 -16.67 -11.01
CA ILE A 103 7.93 -16.66 -9.58
C ILE A 103 9.45 -16.58 -9.49
N ASP A 104 9.97 -15.50 -8.93
CA ASP A 104 11.40 -15.20 -8.80
C ASP A 104 12.17 -15.42 -10.12
N GLY A 105 13.14 -16.35 -10.11
CA GLY A 105 13.93 -16.75 -11.27
C GLY A 105 13.44 -18.03 -11.97
N ALA A 106 12.25 -18.55 -11.61
CA ALA A 106 11.70 -19.76 -12.21
C ALA A 106 11.37 -19.57 -13.71
N GLN A 107 11.09 -20.66 -14.41
CA GLN A 107 10.71 -20.62 -15.81
C GLN A 107 9.41 -19.80 -15.98
N PRO A 108 9.40 -18.74 -16.80
CA PRO A 108 8.20 -17.96 -17.04
C PRO A 108 7.15 -18.76 -17.80
N VAL A 109 5.87 -18.53 -17.45
CA VAL A 109 4.70 -19.09 -18.13
C VAL A 109 3.91 -17.96 -18.75
N ARG A 110 3.56 -18.09 -20.03
CA ARG A 110 2.70 -17.11 -20.72
C ARG A 110 1.24 -17.52 -20.61
N VAL A 111 0.43 -16.65 -20.02
CA VAL A 111 -1.01 -16.86 -19.80
C VAL A 111 -1.80 -15.88 -20.69
N PRO A 112 -2.72 -16.36 -21.54
CA PRO A 112 -3.54 -15.49 -22.37
C PRO A 112 -4.55 -14.69 -21.53
N PHE A 113 -4.93 -13.52 -22.02
CA PHE A 113 -6.04 -12.75 -21.44
C PHE A 113 -7.36 -13.49 -21.62
N MET A 114 -8.16 -13.49 -20.56
CA MET A 114 -9.50 -14.08 -20.55
C MET A 114 -10.59 -13.02 -20.68
N LEU A 115 -10.45 -11.91 -19.94
CA LEU A 115 -11.46 -10.86 -19.87
C LEU A 115 -10.80 -9.52 -19.54
N CYS A 116 -11.26 -8.46 -20.19
CA CYS A 116 -11.00 -7.09 -19.74
C CYS A 116 -12.32 -6.46 -19.31
N ASP A 117 -12.34 -5.88 -18.12
CA ASP A 117 -13.42 -5.05 -17.60
C ASP A 117 -13.01 -3.56 -17.64
N PRO A 118 -13.85 -2.61 -17.20
CA PRO A 118 -13.50 -1.19 -17.22
C PRO A 118 -12.32 -0.79 -16.33
N GLN A 119 -11.79 -1.69 -15.50
CA GLN A 119 -10.71 -1.41 -14.55
C GLN A 119 -9.41 -2.15 -14.90
N SER A 120 -9.51 -3.37 -15.42
CA SER A 120 -8.34 -4.24 -15.59
C SER A 120 -8.52 -5.28 -16.71
N CYS A 121 -7.40 -5.84 -17.16
CA CYS A 121 -7.36 -7.01 -18.03
C CYS A 121 -6.81 -8.20 -17.24
N SER A 122 -7.58 -9.29 -17.20
CA SER A 122 -7.30 -10.46 -16.38
C SER A 122 -6.90 -11.69 -17.21
N THR A 123 -6.02 -12.49 -16.62
CA THR A 123 -5.56 -13.78 -17.10
C THR A 123 -5.94 -14.86 -16.09
N GLN A 124 -6.17 -16.09 -16.54
CA GLN A 124 -6.58 -17.20 -15.69
C GLN A 124 -5.74 -18.43 -15.99
N LEU A 125 -5.32 -19.13 -14.94
CA LEU A 125 -4.56 -20.36 -15.03
C LEU A 125 -5.11 -21.35 -13.99
N VAL A 126 -5.48 -22.56 -14.44
CA VAL A 126 -5.68 -23.69 -13.53
C VAL A 126 -4.29 -24.15 -13.11
N ILE A 127 -4.04 -24.17 -11.80
CA ILE A 127 -2.74 -24.52 -11.24
C ILE A 127 -2.85 -25.83 -10.46
N ASN A 128 -1.70 -26.32 -10.00
CA ASN A 128 -1.62 -27.52 -9.16
C ASN A 128 -0.94 -27.19 -7.82
N GLU A 129 -0.92 -28.17 -6.92
CA GLU A 129 -0.30 -28.04 -5.60
C GLU A 129 1.19 -27.64 -5.70
N ALA A 130 1.93 -28.16 -6.69
CA ALA A 130 3.35 -27.80 -6.88
C ALA A 130 3.55 -26.31 -7.23
N TYR A 131 2.58 -25.70 -7.92
CA TYR A 131 2.59 -24.27 -8.19
C TYR A 131 2.26 -23.47 -6.93
N VAL A 132 1.29 -23.92 -6.13
CA VAL A 132 0.99 -23.32 -4.80
C VAL A 132 2.22 -23.38 -3.91
N ASP A 133 2.90 -24.52 -3.85
CA ASP A 133 4.16 -24.69 -3.13
C ASP A 133 5.27 -23.76 -3.63
N SER A 134 5.26 -23.43 -4.93
CA SER A 134 6.18 -22.45 -5.50
C SER A 134 5.84 -21.03 -5.06
N LEU A 135 4.55 -20.69 -4.97
CA LEU A 135 4.10 -19.41 -4.39
C LEU A 135 4.48 -19.31 -2.90
N LYS A 136 4.36 -20.40 -2.13
CA LYS A 136 4.72 -20.45 -0.71
C LYS A 136 6.21 -20.22 -0.44
N ARG A 137 7.07 -20.73 -1.32
CA ARG A 137 8.54 -20.58 -1.20
C ARG A 137 9.07 -19.32 -1.86
N GLY A 138 8.31 -18.74 -2.78
CA GLY A 138 8.75 -17.62 -3.58
C GLY A 138 8.76 -16.30 -2.81
N ALA A 139 9.52 -15.33 -3.31
CA ALA A 139 9.53 -13.98 -2.77
C ALA A 139 8.65 -13.02 -3.59
N ILE A 140 8.70 -13.14 -4.91
CA ILE A 140 8.00 -12.24 -5.84
C ILE A 140 7.37 -13.05 -6.97
N LEU A 141 6.09 -12.81 -7.23
CA LEU A 141 5.44 -13.18 -8.49
C LEU A 141 5.41 -11.97 -9.42
N LYS A 142 6.20 -12.04 -10.50
CA LYS A 142 6.29 -11.04 -11.54
C LYS A 142 5.27 -11.31 -12.64
N LEU A 143 4.46 -10.30 -12.95
CA LEU A 143 3.49 -10.29 -14.03
C LEU A 143 3.96 -9.27 -15.08
N THR A 144 4.25 -9.74 -16.29
CA THR A 144 4.76 -8.89 -17.37
C THR A 144 3.81 -8.90 -18.56
N ALA A 145 3.23 -7.74 -18.88
CA ALA A 145 2.41 -7.50 -20.07
C ALA A 145 3.10 -6.51 -21.02
N LYS A 146 2.68 -6.46 -22.28
CA LYS A 146 3.15 -5.43 -23.23
C LYS A 146 2.16 -4.27 -23.32
N ASN A 147 2.63 -3.03 -23.22
CA ASN A 147 1.79 -1.84 -23.45
C ASN A 147 1.70 -1.51 -24.96
N ARG A 148 0.93 -0.47 -25.32
CA ARG A 148 0.74 -0.02 -26.71
C ARG A 148 2.03 0.42 -27.42
N GLN A 149 3.07 0.78 -26.68
CA GLN A 149 4.40 1.12 -27.18
C GLN A 149 5.33 -0.10 -27.27
N ASN A 150 4.81 -1.31 -27.05
CA ASN A 150 5.56 -2.57 -27.01
C ASN A 150 6.62 -2.65 -25.89
N GLN A 151 6.47 -1.82 -24.85
CA GLN A 151 7.30 -1.84 -23.65
C GLN A 151 6.68 -2.78 -22.59
N ASP A 152 7.53 -3.28 -21.69
CA ASP A 152 7.08 -4.11 -20.58
C ASP A 152 6.38 -3.27 -19.51
N LEU A 153 5.16 -3.67 -19.21
CA LEU A 153 4.41 -3.28 -18.02
C LEU A 153 4.60 -4.41 -17.00
N VAL A 154 5.38 -4.13 -15.96
CA VAL A 154 5.73 -5.11 -14.93
C VAL A 154 4.96 -4.80 -13.65
N VAL A 155 4.28 -5.80 -13.11
CA VAL A 155 3.65 -5.77 -11.79
C VAL A 155 4.32 -6.83 -10.93
N GLU A 156 4.79 -6.45 -9.75
CA GLU A 156 5.39 -7.37 -8.80
C GLU A 156 4.42 -7.60 -7.64
N ILE A 157 4.03 -8.86 -7.46
CA ILE A 157 3.22 -9.32 -6.33
C ILE A 157 4.18 -9.82 -5.26
N ASN A 158 4.09 -9.27 -4.06
CA ASN A 158 4.95 -9.67 -2.95
C ASN A 158 4.42 -10.97 -2.31
N LEU A 159 5.18 -12.06 -2.35
CA LEU A 159 4.74 -13.35 -1.81
C LEU A 159 4.99 -13.48 -0.30
N ALA A 160 5.61 -12.49 0.35
CA ALA A 160 5.70 -12.43 1.81
C ALA A 160 4.31 -12.56 2.43
N GLY A 161 4.17 -13.36 3.50
CA GLY A 161 2.89 -13.60 4.17
C GLY A 161 1.95 -14.58 3.47
N PHE A 162 2.16 -14.91 2.19
CA PHE A 162 1.27 -15.81 1.43
C PHE A 162 1.11 -17.17 2.12
N THR A 163 2.20 -17.79 2.55
CA THR A 163 2.17 -19.11 3.21
C THR A 163 1.39 -19.09 4.50
N ALA A 164 1.65 -18.09 5.35
CA ALA A 164 0.96 -17.96 6.63
C ALA A 164 -0.56 -17.79 6.42
N VAL A 165 -0.95 -16.95 5.46
CA VAL A 165 -2.37 -16.73 5.13
C VAL A 165 -2.98 -17.98 4.47
N TYR A 166 -2.28 -18.67 3.58
CA TYR A 166 -2.76 -19.90 2.95
C TYR A 166 -3.05 -21.00 3.97
N GLU A 167 -2.15 -21.17 4.95
CA GLU A 167 -2.22 -22.22 5.96
C GLU A 167 -3.07 -21.87 7.19
N ALA A 168 -3.38 -20.58 7.39
CA ALA A 168 -4.27 -20.17 8.46
C ALA A 168 -5.66 -20.82 8.30
N GLU A 169 -6.13 -21.49 9.35
CA GLU A 169 -7.55 -21.82 9.51
C GLU A 169 -8.31 -20.49 9.52
N SER A 170 -9.15 -20.27 8.51
CA SER A 170 -9.75 -18.97 8.22
C SER A 170 -10.62 -18.51 9.38
N SER A 171 -10.08 -17.61 10.19
CA SER A 171 -10.85 -16.81 11.12
C SER A 171 -10.17 -15.45 11.36
N ILE A 172 -10.04 -14.63 10.31
CA ILE A 172 -10.49 -13.25 10.53
C ILE A 172 -12.01 -13.35 10.52
N THR A 173 -12.56 -13.90 11.59
CA THR A 173 -13.99 -13.87 11.81
C THR A 173 -14.37 -12.40 11.76
N PHE A 174 -15.54 -12.09 11.22
CA PHE A 174 -16.16 -10.77 11.30
C PHE A 174 -15.97 -10.09 12.68
N ASP A 175 -15.81 -10.88 13.75
CA ASP A 175 -15.43 -10.49 15.12
C ASP A 175 -14.09 -9.75 15.25
N GLN A 176 -13.02 -10.14 14.53
CA GLN A 176 -11.74 -9.43 14.55
C GLN A 176 -11.81 -8.09 13.80
N PHE A 177 -12.48 -8.05 12.64
CA PHE A 177 -12.80 -6.78 11.95
C PHE A 177 -13.67 -5.86 12.84
N ARG A 178 -14.65 -6.43 13.56
CA ARG A 178 -15.46 -5.69 14.54
C ARG A 178 -14.65 -5.23 15.76
N GLN A 179 -13.61 -5.94 16.17
CA GLN A 179 -12.72 -5.51 17.26
C GLN A 179 -11.82 -4.33 16.84
N GLU A 180 -11.38 -4.28 15.59
CA GLU A 180 -10.68 -3.10 15.05
C GLU A 180 -11.60 -1.88 15.02
N GLU A 181 -12.87 -2.03 14.64
CA GLU A 181 -13.89 -0.95 14.75
C GLU A 181 -14.23 -0.59 16.21
N ALA A 182 -14.23 -1.57 17.12
CA ALA A 182 -14.45 -1.34 18.54
C ALA A 182 -13.34 -0.49 19.16
N GLY A 183 -12.09 -0.59 18.67
CA GLY A 183 -10.98 0.26 19.10
C GLY A 183 -11.19 1.74 18.78
N VAL A 184 -11.78 2.05 17.62
CA VAL A 184 -12.07 3.43 17.20
C VAL A 184 -13.19 4.04 18.04
N ASN A 185 -14.25 3.26 18.31
CA ASN A 185 -15.35 3.67 19.19
C ASN A 185 -14.90 3.80 20.66
N ALA A 186 -13.99 2.93 21.13
CA ALA A 186 -13.44 3.00 22.48
C ALA A 186 -12.51 4.20 22.67
N LEU A 187 -11.70 4.56 21.67
CA LEU A 187 -10.88 5.78 21.70
C LEU A 187 -11.75 7.03 21.81
N GLU A 188 -12.84 7.11 21.04
CA GLU A 188 -13.75 8.24 21.09
C GLU A 188 -14.42 8.41 22.46
N GLN A 189 -14.80 7.31 23.12
CA GLN A 189 -15.33 7.34 24.50
C GLN A 189 -14.30 7.89 25.50
N VAL A 190 -13.05 7.41 25.45
CA VAL A 190 -11.98 7.89 26.34
C VAL A 190 -11.70 9.38 26.16
N LEU A 191 -11.75 9.87 24.91
CA LEU A 191 -11.57 11.30 24.61
C LEU A 191 -12.72 12.16 25.15
N GLN A 192 -13.96 11.66 25.09
CA GLN A 192 -15.13 12.35 25.63
C GLN A 192 -15.09 12.42 27.16
N ASP A 193 -14.78 11.31 27.83
CA ASP A 193 -14.66 11.27 29.30
C ASP A 193 -13.58 12.24 29.79
N ARG A 194 -12.43 12.28 29.11
CA ARG A 194 -11.35 13.20 29.46
C ARG A 194 -11.75 14.66 29.25
N ALA A 195 -12.55 14.96 28.23
CA ALA A 195 -13.06 16.30 27.98
C ALA A 195 -14.04 16.76 29.06
N GLU A 196 -14.89 15.87 29.60
CA GLU A 196 -15.77 16.18 30.73
C GLU A 196 -15.02 16.39 32.04
N GLU A 197 -13.99 15.58 32.29
CA GLU A 197 -13.14 15.72 33.47
C GLU A 197 -12.43 17.09 33.48
N LEU A 198 -11.88 17.50 32.33
CA LEU A 198 -11.27 18.83 32.18
C LEU A 198 -12.29 19.96 32.38
N ARG A 199 -13.52 19.82 31.88
CA ARG A 199 -14.60 20.80 32.14
C ARG A 199 -14.94 20.89 33.62
N ARG A 200 -14.94 19.76 34.34
CA ARG A 200 -15.15 19.76 35.81
C ARG A 200 -14.01 20.44 36.54
N GLN A 201 -12.76 20.23 36.14
CA GLN A 201 -11.60 20.91 36.74
C GLN A 201 -11.65 22.42 36.52
N LEU A 202 -11.93 22.86 35.28
CA LEU A 202 -12.06 24.27 34.94
C LEU A 202 -13.29 24.94 35.56
N GLY A 203 -14.36 24.18 35.82
CA GLY A 203 -15.55 24.66 36.54
C GLY A 203 -15.33 24.82 38.04
N VAL A 204 -14.37 24.10 38.62
CA VAL A 204 -14.00 24.19 40.05
C VAL A 204 -13.00 25.34 40.30
N GLU A 205 -12.18 25.71 39.31
CA GLU A 205 -11.30 26.89 39.39
C GLU A 205 -12.04 28.24 39.24
N GLY A 206 -13.32 28.22 38.84
CA GLY A 206 -14.13 29.44 38.69
C GLY A 206 -14.86 29.92 39.96
N ASP A 207 -14.81 29.16 41.07
CA ASP A 207 -15.57 29.45 42.30
C ASP A 207 -14.70 29.91 43.48
N ASN A 208 -13.38 30.05 43.29
CA ASN A 208 -12.42 30.36 44.38
C ASN A 208 -11.71 31.72 44.25
N THR A 209 -12.38 32.73 43.72
CA THR A 209 -11.97 34.13 43.91
C THR A 209 -13.18 35.06 44.10
N ASP A 210 -13.48 35.33 45.36
CA ASP A 210 -13.68 36.67 45.95
C ASP A 210 -14.84 36.71 46.96
N SER A 211 -14.55 36.30 48.20
CA SER A 211 -15.27 36.83 49.37
C SER A 211 -14.43 36.65 50.63
N THR A 212 -13.45 37.53 50.82
CA THR A 212 -12.91 37.88 52.14
C THR A 212 -12.32 39.29 51.98
N GLU A 213 -12.83 40.34 52.62
CA GLU A 213 -12.39 40.68 53.97
C GLU A 213 -13.29 41.75 54.66
N ASN A 214 -13.85 41.34 55.81
CA ASN A 214 -14.03 42.04 57.10
C ASN A 214 -14.70 43.42 57.21
N GLY A 215 -15.94 43.40 57.70
CA GLY A 215 -16.27 43.62 59.13
C GLY A 215 -15.56 44.72 59.94
N ASP A 216 -16.34 45.78 60.20
CA ASP A 216 -16.62 46.39 61.53
C ASP A 216 -15.62 47.38 62.18
N ALA A 217 -16.05 48.65 62.35
CA ALA A 217 -15.87 49.47 63.57
C ALA A 217 -16.47 50.89 63.44
N ALA A 218 -17.60 51.09 64.13
CA ALA A 218 -17.93 52.19 65.05
C ALA A 218 -17.58 53.69 64.77
N ASN A 219 -18.62 54.51 65.03
CA ASN A 219 -18.63 55.77 65.82
C ASN A 219 -18.58 57.12 65.08
N GLN A 220 -19.76 57.68 64.75
CA GLN A 220 -20.33 58.95 65.32
C GLN A 220 -21.61 59.35 64.59
#